data_AF-A0A6J5XSF5-F1
#
_entry.id   AF-A0A6J5XSF5-F1
#
_cell.length_a   1.000
_cell.length_b   1.000
_cell.length_c   1.000
_cell.angle_alpha   90.00
_cell.angle_beta   90.00
_cell.angle_gamma   90.00
#
_symmetry.space_group_name_H-M   'P 1'
#
loop_
_entity.id
_entity.type
_entity.pdbx_description
1 polymer ?
#
loop_
_entity_poly.entity_id
_entity_poly.type
_entity_poly.pdbx_seq_one_letter_code
_entity_poly.pdbx_strand_id
1 'polypeptide(L)'
;MLRKRRGEPKYSTHLLDFLRKEMLGPSEELSYRGGKEDCSPSFRNAQELKAAGVHFRRSKTISLKDVSFTSQGFAGFLSLPPINEDAMSLFLNLIAYEMCPDFRNDFAVTSYFGFLSSLIAHPEDAKQLRSARILCNLRGSDEALADLFHEIGPDLVLAHPMYKSINAKLEQHYQTKWKAWFAQFFEDHFSSPWAMLAFTGALIALILSGIQTWYAVLSFYQK
;
A
#
# COMPACT_ATOMS: atom_id res chain seq x y z
N MET A 1 27.40 -43.10 7.87
CA MET A 1 26.49 -42.14 8.54
C MET A 1 27.33 -41.02 9.15
N LEU A 2 27.50 -39.89 8.45
CA LEU A 2 28.25 -38.74 8.95
C LEU A 2 27.29 -37.63 9.38
N ARG A 3 27.43 -37.28 10.65
CA ARG A 3 26.62 -36.39 11.46
C ARG A 3 26.68 -34.95 10.90
N LYS A 4 25.53 -34.44 10.46
CA LYS A 4 25.30 -33.05 10.02
C LYS A 4 25.76 -32.10 11.14
N ARG A 5 26.85 -31.35 10.94
CA ARG A 5 27.25 -30.27 11.85
C ARG A 5 26.16 -29.19 11.81
N ARG A 6 25.69 -28.82 13.00
CA ARG A 6 24.92 -27.61 13.26
C ARG A 6 25.68 -26.43 12.66
N GLY A 7 24.99 -25.60 11.88
CA GLY A 7 25.56 -24.38 11.30
C GLY A 7 26.05 -23.45 12.41
N GLU A 8 27.27 -22.96 12.27
CA GLU A 8 27.80 -21.92 13.14
C GLU A 8 27.08 -20.58 12.86
N PRO A 9 26.91 -19.71 13.88
CA PRO A 9 26.34 -18.39 13.67
C PRO A 9 27.25 -17.59 12.74
N LYS A 10 26.72 -17.22 11.57
CA LYS A 10 27.39 -16.36 10.60
C LYS A 10 27.52 -14.96 11.23
N TYR A 11 28.69 -14.67 11.80
CA TYR A 11 29.01 -13.37 12.40
C TYR A 11 28.66 -12.25 11.43
N SER A 12 27.94 -11.24 11.91
CA SER A 12 27.62 -10.05 11.13
C SER A 12 28.91 -9.26 10.87
N THR A 13 29.43 -9.37 9.65
CA THR A 13 30.66 -8.67 9.23
C THR A 13 30.46 -7.16 9.07
N HIS A 14 29.21 -6.69 9.10
CA HIS A 14 28.83 -5.32 8.80
C HIS A 14 27.75 -4.79 9.76
N LEU A 15 27.84 -3.52 10.16
CA LEU A 15 26.87 -2.87 11.08
C LEU A 15 25.43 -2.96 10.56
N LEU A 16 25.22 -2.73 9.26
CA LEU A 16 23.88 -2.80 8.67
C LEU A 16 23.32 -4.24 8.64
N ASP A 17 24.17 -5.27 8.53
CA ASP A 17 23.73 -6.66 8.64
C ASP A 17 23.26 -6.99 10.07
N PHE A 18 23.97 -6.47 11.08
CA PHE A 18 23.56 -6.60 12.48
C PHE A 18 22.22 -5.91 12.74
N LEU A 19 22.07 -4.64 12.34
CA LEU A 19 20.84 -3.88 12.53
C LEU A 19 19.65 -4.51 11.79
N ARG A 20 19.88 -5.00 10.57
CA ARG A 20 18.89 -5.75 9.81
C ARG A 20 18.40 -7.00 10.56
N LYS A 21 19.31 -7.79 11.13
CA LYS A 21 18.97 -8.98 11.93
C LYS A 21 18.22 -8.64 13.21
N GLU A 22 18.53 -7.52 13.85
CA GLU A 22 17.77 -7.02 15.01
C GLU A 22 16.33 -6.66 14.62
N MET A 23 16.12 -5.93 13.52
CA MET A 23 14.77 -5.48 13.13
C MET A 23 13.87 -6.59 12.59
N LEU A 24 14.47 -7.58 11.92
CA LEU A 24 13.75 -8.67 11.24
C LEU A 24 13.82 -10.00 12.00
N GLY A 25 14.69 -10.15 13.00
CA GLY A 25 15.07 -11.47 13.52
C GLY A 25 15.90 -12.28 12.52
N PRO A 26 16.23 -13.56 12.83
CA PRO A 26 16.99 -14.41 11.94
C PRO A 26 16.29 -14.54 10.57
N SER A 27 17.06 -14.28 9.51
CA SER A 27 16.60 -14.44 8.13
C SER A 27 16.44 -15.92 7.83
N GLU A 28 15.26 -16.34 7.37
CA GLU A 28 15.17 -17.62 6.68
C GLU A 28 15.79 -17.42 5.29
N GLU A 29 16.67 -18.32 4.86
CA GLU A 29 17.15 -18.31 3.47
C GLU A 29 15.98 -18.67 2.55
N LEU A 30 15.23 -17.66 2.12
CA LEU A 30 14.19 -17.81 1.12
C LEU A 30 14.87 -17.95 -0.24
N SER A 31 14.76 -19.14 -0.84
CA SER A 31 15.11 -19.35 -2.23
C SER A 31 14.21 -18.48 -3.09
N TYR A 32 14.77 -17.40 -3.64
CA TYR A 32 14.10 -16.52 -4.56
C TYR A 32 13.75 -17.31 -5.83
N ARG A 33 12.50 -17.77 -5.94
CA ARG A 33 11.98 -18.37 -7.18
C ARG A 33 11.36 -17.23 -7.95
N GLY A 34 12.02 -16.79 -9.04
CA GLY A 34 11.46 -15.83 -9.98
C GLY A 34 10.15 -16.39 -10.54
N GLY A 35 9.03 -16.01 -9.91
CA GLY A 35 7.70 -16.23 -10.42
C GLY A 35 7.42 -15.18 -11.49
N LYS A 36 6.81 -15.61 -12.59
CA LYS A 36 6.32 -14.75 -13.67
C LYS A 36 5.62 -13.52 -13.10
N GLU A 37 5.82 -12.39 -13.77
CA GLU A 37 4.99 -11.19 -13.62
C GLU A 37 3.55 -11.52 -14.00
N ASP A 38 2.81 -12.10 -13.05
CA ASP A 38 1.37 -11.99 -13.04
C ASP A 38 1.05 -10.53 -12.73
N CYS A 39 0.07 -9.97 -13.44
CA CYS A 39 -0.46 -8.63 -13.25
C CYS A 39 -0.68 -8.41 -11.75
N SER A 40 0.27 -7.73 -11.10
CA SER A 40 0.26 -7.61 -9.66
C SER A 40 -1.00 -6.85 -9.28
N PRO A 41 -1.75 -7.29 -8.26
CA PRO A 41 -2.94 -6.55 -7.83
C PRO A 41 -2.54 -5.10 -7.62
N SER A 42 -3.19 -4.20 -8.35
CA SER A 42 -2.95 -2.75 -8.27
C SER A 42 -2.97 -2.38 -6.79
N PHE A 43 -1.83 -1.91 -6.29
CA PHE A 43 -1.77 -1.47 -4.91
C PHE A 43 -2.75 -0.32 -4.70
N ARG A 44 -3.45 -0.36 -3.58
CA ARG A 44 -4.49 0.60 -3.22
C ARG A 44 -3.88 1.60 -2.24
N ASN A 45 -4.05 2.88 -2.53
CA ASN A 45 -3.63 3.93 -1.60
C ASN A 45 -4.48 3.91 -0.31
N ALA A 46 -4.01 4.62 0.71
CA ALA A 46 -4.65 4.62 2.02
C ALA A 46 -6.08 5.16 2.00
N GLN A 47 -6.37 6.11 1.12
CA GLN A 47 -7.70 6.69 0.91
C GLN A 47 -8.69 5.67 0.34
N GLU A 48 -8.32 4.93 -0.71
CA GLU A 48 -9.15 3.87 -1.30
C GLU A 48 -9.42 2.76 -0.28
N LEU A 49 -8.40 2.34 0.46
CA LEU A 49 -8.53 1.35 1.51
C LEU A 49 -9.46 1.84 2.63
N LYS A 50 -9.36 3.11 3.03
CA LYS A 50 -10.28 3.73 4.01
C LYS A 50 -11.72 3.71 3.53
N ALA A 51 -11.95 4.06 2.26
CA ALA A 51 -13.28 4.06 1.65
C ALA A 51 -13.90 2.65 1.64
N ALA A 52 -13.08 1.61 1.52
CA ALA A 52 -13.50 0.21 1.62
C ALA A 52 -13.60 -0.32 3.06
N GLY A 53 -13.48 0.54 4.08
CA GLY A 53 -13.63 0.16 5.49
C GLY A 53 -12.35 -0.35 6.14
N VAL A 54 -11.17 -0.14 5.55
CA VAL A 54 -9.89 -0.49 6.16
C VAL A 54 -9.38 0.65 7.04
N HIS A 55 -9.16 0.34 8.31
CA HIS A 55 -8.60 1.24 9.30
C HIS A 55 -7.14 0.90 9.58
N PHE A 56 -6.33 1.95 9.67
CA PHE A 56 -4.90 1.84 9.93
C PHE A 56 -4.64 1.90 11.43
N ARG A 57 -3.76 1.01 11.91
CA ARG A 57 -3.36 0.93 13.30
C ARG A 57 -1.84 0.86 13.40
N ARG A 58 -1.29 1.49 14.43
CA ARG A 58 0.11 1.32 14.80
C ARG A 58 0.31 -0.04 15.46
N SER A 59 1.36 -0.75 15.05
CA SER A 59 1.77 -1.97 15.73
C SER A 59 2.50 -1.68 17.05
N LYS A 60 2.47 -2.67 17.95
CA LYS A 60 3.09 -2.56 19.27
C LYS A 60 4.61 -2.69 19.21
N THR A 61 5.13 -3.35 18.18
CA THR A 61 6.57 -3.56 18.00
C THR A 61 7.16 -2.65 16.93
N ILE A 62 8.47 -2.47 16.99
CA ILE A 62 9.27 -1.80 15.96
C ILE A 62 9.72 -2.76 14.84
N SER A 63 9.37 -4.05 14.94
CA SER A 63 9.81 -5.04 13.97
C SER A 63 9.07 -4.85 12.67
N LEU A 64 9.80 -4.75 11.55
CA LEU A 64 9.20 -4.59 10.23
C LEU A 64 8.34 -5.80 9.82
N LYS A 65 8.54 -6.97 10.44
CA LYS A 65 7.72 -8.17 10.19
C LYS A 65 6.34 -8.10 10.85
N ASP A 66 6.14 -7.18 11.78
CA ASP A 66 4.89 -7.03 12.53
C ASP A 66 3.86 -6.22 11.73
N VAL A 67 3.65 -6.62 10.47
CA VAL A 67 2.57 -6.15 9.61
C VAL A 67 1.50 -7.22 9.60
N SER A 68 0.28 -6.83 9.95
CA SER A 68 -0.85 -7.76 9.93
C SER A 68 -2.10 -7.07 9.40
N PHE A 69 -2.89 -7.84 8.67
CA PHE A 69 -4.20 -7.42 8.22
C PHE A 69 -5.25 -8.40 8.75
N THR A 70 -6.24 -7.87 9.45
CA THR A 70 -7.37 -8.63 9.98
C THR A 70 -8.67 -8.07 9.43
N SER A 71 -9.47 -8.92 8.79
CA SER A 71 -10.81 -8.58 8.32
C SER A 71 -11.83 -8.98 9.39
N GLN A 72 -12.59 -8.02 9.92
CA GLN A 72 -13.66 -8.23 10.90
C GLN A 72 -14.99 -7.66 10.36
N GLY A 73 -15.86 -8.54 9.86
CA GLY A 73 -17.16 -8.12 9.33
C GLY A 73 -16.99 -7.13 8.18
N PHE A 74 -17.45 -5.89 8.37
CA PHE A 74 -17.33 -4.79 7.41
C PHE A 74 -16.07 -3.93 7.59
N ALA A 75 -15.29 -4.13 8.64
CA ALA A 75 -14.08 -3.38 8.91
C ALA A 75 -12.82 -4.22 8.66
N GLY A 76 -11.84 -3.64 7.99
CA GLY A 76 -10.47 -4.16 7.93
C GLY A 76 -9.59 -3.43 8.92
N PHE A 77 -8.61 -4.11 9.52
CA PHE A 77 -7.61 -3.49 10.37
C PHE A 77 -6.22 -3.84 9.85
N LEU A 78 -5.53 -2.85 9.31
CA LEU A 78 -4.14 -2.94 8.87
C LEU A 78 -3.22 -2.38 9.96
N SER A 79 -2.47 -3.26 10.61
CA SER A 79 -1.47 -2.90 11.62
C SER A 79 -0.10 -2.75 10.96
N LEU A 80 0.55 -1.61 11.18
CA LEU A 80 1.87 -1.28 10.62
C LEU A 80 2.85 -0.84 11.72
N PRO A 81 4.11 -1.29 11.67
CA PRO A 81 5.17 -0.79 12.54
C PRO A 81 5.35 0.72 12.39
N PRO A 82 5.60 1.46 13.48
CA PRO A 82 5.81 2.90 13.42
C PRO A 82 7.19 3.23 12.85
N ILE A 83 7.25 4.26 12.00
CA ILE A 83 8.47 4.87 11.48
C ILE A 83 8.65 6.23 12.15
N ASN A 84 9.81 6.43 12.76
CA ASN A 84 10.21 7.70 13.35
C ASN A 84 11.20 8.43 12.42
N GLU A 85 11.29 9.75 12.55
CA GLU A 85 12.27 10.56 11.82
C GLU A 85 13.71 10.07 12.02
N ASP A 86 14.11 9.80 13.26
CA ASP A 86 15.45 9.30 13.61
C ASP A 86 15.76 7.94 12.96
N ALA A 87 14.72 7.16 12.66
CA ALA A 87 14.84 5.85 12.02
C ALA A 87 14.85 5.93 10.49
N MET A 88 14.37 7.03 9.89
CA MET A 88 14.27 7.16 8.43
C MET A 88 15.64 7.08 7.76
N SER A 89 16.64 7.77 8.30
CA SER A 89 18.02 7.72 7.78
C SER A 89 18.61 6.30 7.86
N LEU A 90 18.35 5.58 8.95
CA LEU A 90 18.74 4.19 9.11
C LEU A 90 18.05 3.31 8.06
N PHE A 91 16.76 3.50 7.82
CA PHE A 91 16.02 2.73 6.83
C PHE A 91 16.52 2.97 5.40
N LEU A 92 16.82 4.21 5.02
CA LEU A 92 17.41 4.52 3.71
C LEU A 92 18.77 3.82 3.53
N ASN A 93 19.60 3.81 4.57
CA ASN A 93 20.87 3.08 4.55
C ASN A 93 20.65 1.56 4.44
N LEU A 94 19.63 1.01 5.11
CA LEU A 94 19.27 -0.41 5.00
C LEU A 94 18.74 -0.78 3.62
N ILE A 95 17.94 0.09 3.00
CA ILE A 95 17.46 -0.09 1.62
C ILE A 95 18.66 -0.07 0.66
N ALA A 96 19.54 0.92 0.76
CA ALA A 96 20.75 0.98 -0.06
C ALA A 96 21.64 -0.28 0.12
N TYR A 97 21.71 -0.79 1.35
CA TYR A 97 22.42 -2.03 1.65
C TYR A 97 21.74 -3.26 1.02
N GLU A 98 20.41 -3.38 1.11
CA GLU A 98 19.64 -4.46 0.47
C GLU A 98 19.70 -4.42 -1.06
N MET A 99 19.82 -3.24 -1.66
CA MET A 99 19.92 -3.05 -3.11
C MET A 99 21.33 -3.29 -3.66
N CYS A 100 22.34 -3.53 -2.81
CA CYS A 100 23.69 -3.82 -3.25
C CYS A 100 23.74 -5.17 -4.00
N PRO A 101 24.26 -5.23 -5.25
CA PRO A 101 24.26 -6.45 -6.07
C PRO A 101 24.97 -7.64 -5.41
N ASP A 102 25.98 -7.37 -4.59
CA ASP A 102 26.79 -8.39 -3.93
C ASP A 102 26.13 -8.94 -2.64
N PHE A 103 25.07 -8.29 -2.16
CA PHE A 103 24.39 -8.66 -0.92
C PHE A 103 23.14 -9.49 -1.19
N ARG A 104 23.27 -10.82 -1.06
CA ARG A 104 22.13 -11.74 -1.14
C ARG A 104 21.24 -11.62 0.10
N ASN A 105 20.00 -11.16 -0.10
CA ASN A 105 19.03 -10.96 0.96
C ASN A 105 17.59 -11.24 0.47
N ASP A 106 16.61 -11.16 1.39
CA ASP A 106 15.19 -11.41 1.09
C ASP A 106 14.39 -10.11 0.78
N PHE A 107 15.09 -8.97 0.69
CA PHE A 107 14.57 -7.63 0.42
C PHE A 107 13.43 -7.21 1.37
N ALA A 108 13.45 -7.69 2.62
CA ALA A 108 12.38 -7.44 3.58
C ALA A 108 12.23 -5.95 3.94
N VAL A 109 13.32 -5.17 4.04
CA VAL A 109 13.24 -3.73 4.33
C VAL A 109 12.75 -2.98 3.11
N THR A 110 13.34 -3.23 1.95
CA THR A 110 12.93 -2.66 0.65
C THR A 110 11.46 -2.96 0.34
N SER A 111 11.01 -4.19 0.57
CA SER A 111 9.61 -4.57 0.33
C SER A 111 8.63 -3.94 1.31
N TYR A 112 9.05 -3.70 2.56
CA TYR A 112 8.23 -2.96 3.52
C TYR A 112 8.02 -1.52 3.07
N PHE A 113 9.10 -0.85 2.65
CA PHE A 113 9.03 0.52 2.18
C PHE A 113 8.30 0.64 0.84
N GLY A 114 8.44 -0.33 -0.06
CA GLY A 114 7.64 -0.37 -1.29
C GLY A 114 6.15 -0.54 -0.98
N PHE A 115 5.82 -1.35 0.05
CA PHE A 115 4.44 -1.53 0.48
C PHE A 115 3.90 -0.23 1.07
N LEU A 116 4.69 0.44 1.92
CA LEU A 116 4.31 1.72 2.50
C LEU A 116 4.17 2.83 1.47
N SER A 117 5.10 2.91 0.50
CA SER A 117 5.02 3.84 -0.63
C SER A 117 3.75 3.61 -1.44
N SER A 118 3.38 2.34 -1.68
CA SER A 118 2.14 2.02 -2.39
C SER A 118 0.86 2.46 -1.66
N LEU A 119 0.92 2.64 -0.33
CA LEU A 119 -0.18 3.19 0.46
C LEU A 119 -0.23 4.72 0.39
N ILE A 120 0.86 5.41 0.02
CA ILE A 120 0.99 6.86 0.02
C ILE A 120 1.08 7.36 -1.42
N ALA A 121 -0.07 7.54 -2.06
CA ALA A 121 -0.12 8.13 -3.40
C ALA A 121 -0.29 9.66 -3.35
N HIS A 122 -0.95 10.15 -2.31
CA HIS A 122 -1.31 11.56 -2.15
C HIS A 122 -1.00 12.07 -0.73
N PRO A 123 -0.92 13.40 -0.52
CA PRO A 123 -0.69 13.99 0.81
C PRO A 123 -1.73 13.54 1.85
N GLU A 124 -2.99 13.34 1.44
CA GLU A 124 -4.05 12.86 2.35
C GLU A 124 -3.79 11.43 2.86
N ASP A 125 -3.10 10.58 2.08
CA ASP A 125 -2.69 9.25 2.52
C ASP A 125 -1.60 9.35 3.60
N ALA A 126 -0.61 10.22 3.40
CA ALA A 126 0.46 10.48 4.37
C ALA A 126 -0.13 11.00 5.69
N LYS A 127 -1.05 11.95 5.60
CA LYS A 127 -1.80 12.50 6.74
C LYS A 127 -2.59 11.42 7.47
N GLN A 128 -3.22 10.50 6.75
CA GLN A 128 -3.93 9.38 7.35
C GLN A 128 -3.00 8.46 8.13
N LEU A 129 -1.86 8.07 7.56
CA LEU A 129 -0.87 7.23 8.25
C LEU A 129 -0.22 7.94 9.44
N ARG A 130 -0.02 9.26 9.34
CA ARG A 130 0.42 10.11 10.45
C ARG A 130 -0.61 10.15 11.57
N SER A 131 -1.89 10.31 11.25
CA SER A 131 -2.99 10.28 12.23
C SER A 131 -3.10 8.93 12.95
N ALA A 132 -2.80 7.84 12.24
CA ALA A 132 -2.73 6.48 12.78
C ALA A 132 -1.46 6.20 13.60
N ARG A 133 -0.56 7.19 13.74
CA ARG A 133 0.75 7.10 14.40
C ARG A 133 1.68 6.05 13.79
N ILE A 134 1.54 5.81 12.49
CA ILE A 134 2.47 4.97 11.73
C ILE A 134 3.66 5.83 11.30
N LEU A 135 3.41 7.04 10.80
CA LEU A 135 4.44 8.03 10.49
C LEU A 135 4.57 9.01 11.67
N CYS A 136 5.51 8.75 12.57
CA CYS A 136 5.69 9.49 13.82
C CYS A 136 6.81 10.54 13.70
N ASN A 137 6.53 11.78 14.13
CA ASN A 137 7.51 12.85 14.28
C ASN A 137 8.33 13.21 13.02
N LEU A 138 7.92 12.81 11.82
CA LEU A 138 8.59 13.22 10.58
C LEU A 138 8.37 14.71 10.34
N ARG A 139 9.44 15.52 10.37
CA ARG A 139 9.40 17.00 10.30
C ARG A 139 8.95 17.60 8.95
N GLY A 140 8.50 16.78 8.00
CA GLY A 140 7.94 17.24 6.73
C GLY A 140 6.45 17.58 6.81
N SER A 141 5.94 18.38 5.87
CA SER A 141 4.49 18.45 5.64
C SER A 141 3.96 17.11 5.11
N ASP A 142 2.64 16.94 5.05
CA ASP A 142 2.07 15.71 4.47
C ASP A 142 2.42 15.60 2.97
N GLU A 143 2.58 16.73 2.28
CA GLU A 143 3.07 16.82 0.90
C GLU A 143 4.51 16.36 0.78
N ALA A 144 5.41 16.90 1.62
CA ALA A 144 6.82 16.51 1.60
C ALA A 144 7.02 15.01 1.88
N LEU A 145 6.14 14.40 2.70
CA LEU A 145 6.14 12.96 2.91
C LEU A 145 5.67 12.20 1.68
N ALA A 146 4.57 12.63 1.05
CA ALA A 146 4.10 12.01 -0.18
C ALA A 146 5.17 12.08 -1.29
N ASP A 147 5.83 13.22 -1.45
CA ASP A 147 6.91 13.41 -2.42
C ASP A 147 8.10 12.48 -2.13
N LEU A 148 8.51 12.35 -0.87
CA LEU A 148 9.59 11.42 -0.47
C LEU A 148 9.24 9.96 -0.83
N PHE A 149 8.03 9.52 -0.54
CA PHE A 149 7.62 8.14 -0.84
C PHE A 149 7.36 7.93 -2.33
N HIS A 150 7.00 8.98 -3.07
CA HIS A 150 6.88 8.97 -4.52
C HIS A 150 8.25 8.88 -5.21
N GLU A 151 9.27 9.57 -4.68
CA GLU A 151 10.63 9.55 -5.22
C GLU A 151 11.31 8.20 -4.99
N ILE A 152 11.16 7.62 -3.79
CA ILE A 152 11.82 6.35 -3.45
C ILE A 152 11.03 5.15 -4.01
N GLY A 153 9.70 5.24 -4.09
CA GLY A 153 8.79 4.14 -4.40
C GLY A 153 9.09 3.32 -5.67
N PRO A 154 9.33 3.95 -6.84
CA PRO A 154 9.54 3.25 -8.11
C PRO A 154 10.72 2.27 -8.10
N ASP A 155 11.75 2.57 -7.31
CA ASP A 155 12.98 1.77 -7.23
C ASP A 155 12.87 0.61 -6.22
N LEU A 156 11.79 0.54 -5.44
CA LEU A 156 11.60 -0.48 -4.41
C LEU A 156 10.84 -1.69 -4.95
N VAL A 157 11.58 -2.79 -5.13
CA VAL A 157 11.00 -4.07 -5.55
C VAL A 157 10.21 -4.70 -4.41
N LEU A 158 8.91 -4.97 -4.63
CA LEU A 158 8.11 -5.81 -3.74
C LEU A 158 8.43 -7.29 -3.93
N ALA A 159 9.52 -7.66 -3.32
CA ALA A 159 10.15 -8.96 -3.40
C ALA A 159 9.58 -9.96 -2.39
N HIS A 160 9.36 -9.49 -1.17
CA HIS A 160 9.19 -10.36 -0.02
C HIS A 160 7.75 -10.93 0.06
N PRO A 161 7.60 -12.26 0.21
CA PRO A 161 6.30 -12.95 0.09
C PRO A 161 5.28 -12.53 1.16
N MET A 162 5.74 -12.13 2.35
CA MET A 162 4.87 -11.64 3.41
C MET A 162 4.04 -10.43 2.95
N TYR A 163 4.66 -9.39 2.38
CA TYR A 163 3.93 -8.20 1.95
C TYR A 163 3.04 -8.47 0.75
N LYS A 164 3.45 -9.37 -0.16
CA LYS A 164 2.57 -9.86 -1.24
C LYS A 164 1.32 -10.52 -0.68
N SER A 165 1.47 -11.36 0.34
CA SER A 165 0.33 -12.04 0.97
C SER A 165 -0.61 -11.08 1.68
N ILE A 166 -0.08 -10.02 2.29
CA ILE A 166 -0.86 -8.97 2.96
C ILE A 166 -1.61 -8.14 1.92
N ASN A 167 -0.94 -7.76 0.83
CA ASN A 167 -1.57 -7.04 -0.26
C ASN A 167 -2.70 -7.86 -0.92
N ALA A 168 -2.50 -9.16 -1.12
CA ALA A 168 -3.54 -10.04 -1.63
C ALA A 168 -4.77 -10.10 -0.70
N LYS A 169 -4.57 -10.14 0.63
CA LYS A 169 -5.68 -10.09 1.59
C LYS A 169 -6.40 -8.75 1.59
N LEU A 170 -5.66 -7.64 1.45
CA LEU A 170 -6.23 -6.30 1.32
C LEU A 170 -7.09 -6.19 0.07
N GLU A 171 -6.57 -6.61 -1.09
CA GLU A 171 -7.31 -6.58 -2.35
C GLU A 171 -8.55 -7.49 -2.29
N GLN A 172 -8.44 -8.68 -1.69
CA GLN A 172 -9.59 -9.57 -1.52
C GLN A 172 -10.68 -8.93 -0.65
N HIS A 173 -10.30 -8.27 0.44
CA HIS A 173 -11.24 -7.56 1.31
C HIS A 173 -11.88 -6.40 0.56
N TYR A 174 -11.06 -5.56 -0.08
CA TYR A 174 -11.52 -4.44 -0.91
C TYR A 174 -12.52 -4.90 -1.96
N GLN A 175 -12.17 -5.89 -2.79
CA GLN A 175 -13.03 -6.36 -3.88
C GLN A 175 -14.35 -6.96 -3.37
N THR A 176 -14.29 -7.74 -2.30
CA THR A 176 -15.50 -8.35 -1.73
C THR A 176 -16.44 -7.30 -1.15
N LYS A 177 -15.88 -6.29 -0.45
CA LYS A 177 -16.67 -5.23 0.18
C LYS A 177 -17.14 -4.18 -0.81
N TRP A 178 -16.31 -3.81 -1.77
CA TRP A 178 -16.69 -2.95 -2.87
C TRP A 178 -17.86 -3.54 -3.66
N LYS A 179 -17.80 -4.83 -3.99
CA LYS A 179 -18.92 -5.52 -4.65
C LYS A 179 -20.19 -5.54 -3.81
N ALA A 180 -20.07 -5.82 -2.51
CA ALA A 180 -21.23 -5.83 -1.61
C ALA A 180 -21.85 -4.44 -1.44
N TRP A 181 -21.02 -3.41 -1.26
CA TRP A 181 -21.46 -2.02 -1.16
C TRP A 181 -22.12 -1.54 -2.46
N PHE A 182 -21.54 -1.89 -3.60
CA PHE A 182 -22.11 -1.57 -4.91
C PHE A 182 -23.44 -2.30 -5.14
N ALA A 183 -23.54 -3.57 -4.74
CA ALA A 183 -24.80 -4.31 -4.80
C ALA A 183 -25.88 -3.67 -3.93
N GLN A 184 -25.56 -3.28 -2.69
CA GLN A 184 -26.49 -2.57 -1.81
C GLN A 184 -26.88 -1.19 -2.36
N PHE A 185 -25.91 -0.42 -2.87
CA PHE A 185 -26.20 0.87 -3.48
C PHE A 185 -27.15 0.74 -4.69
N PHE A 186 -26.94 -0.30 -5.52
CA PHE A 186 -27.84 -0.59 -6.61
C PHE A 186 -29.22 -1.02 -6.13
N GLU A 187 -29.29 -1.85 -5.09
CA GLU A 187 -30.57 -2.25 -4.50
C GLU A 187 -31.28 -1.05 -3.88
N ASP A 188 -30.64 -0.21 -3.08
CA ASP A 188 -31.30 0.90 -2.39
C ASP A 188 -31.68 2.07 -3.33
N HIS A 189 -30.82 2.39 -4.30
CA HIS A 189 -31.02 3.53 -5.20
C HIS A 189 -31.77 3.16 -6.49
N PHE A 190 -31.64 1.92 -6.97
CA PHE A 190 -32.23 1.43 -8.20
C PHE A 190 -33.23 0.26 -7.99
N SER A 191 -33.71 0.03 -6.77
CA SER A 191 -34.72 -1.01 -6.47
C SER A 191 -36.02 -0.84 -7.26
N SER A 192 -36.36 0.39 -7.64
CA SER A 192 -37.48 0.65 -8.53
C SER A 192 -36.98 0.76 -9.98
N PRO A 193 -37.47 -0.07 -10.91
CA PRO A 193 -37.22 0.09 -12.34
C PRO A 193 -37.50 1.52 -12.83
N TRP A 194 -38.46 2.20 -12.19
CA TRP A 194 -38.80 3.60 -12.46
C TRP A 194 -37.72 4.59 -12.01
N ALA A 195 -37.06 4.36 -10.88
CA ALA A 195 -35.94 5.20 -10.42
C ALA A 195 -34.74 5.05 -11.37
N MET A 196 -34.48 3.84 -11.85
CA MET A 196 -33.45 3.58 -12.87
C MET A 196 -33.76 4.28 -14.20
N LEU A 197 -35.01 4.23 -14.67
CA LEU A 197 -35.45 4.94 -15.87
C LEU A 197 -35.36 6.46 -15.70
N ALA A 198 -35.78 7.00 -14.57
CA ALA A 198 -35.74 8.43 -14.28
C ALA A 198 -34.29 8.96 -14.21
N PHE A 199 -33.41 8.24 -13.51
CA PHE A 199 -31.97 8.57 -13.45
C PHE A 199 -31.34 8.52 -14.84
N THR A 200 -31.62 7.48 -15.62
CA THR A 200 -31.09 7.33 -16.99
C THR A 200 -31.59 8.46 -17.89
N GLY A 201 -32.87 8.81 -17.81
CA GLY A 201 -33.44 9.95 -18.55
C GLY A 201 -32.79 11.29 -18.17
N ALA A 202 -32.59 11.54 -16.87
CA ALA A 202 -31.93 12.74 -16.37
C ALA A 202 -30.47 12.83 -16.85
N LEU A 203 -29.74 11.71 -16.83
CA LEU A 203 -28.35 11.64 -17.31
C LEU A 203 -28.27 11.95 -18.81
N ILE A 204 -29.16 11.37 -19.63
CA ILE A 204 -29.22 11.66 -21.07
C ILE A 204 -29.51 13.15 -21.32
N ALA A 205 -30.48 13.72 -20.59
CA ALA A 205 -30.80 15.14 -20.71
C ALA A 205 -29.61 16.04 -20.32
N LEU A 206 -28.84 15.67 -19.29
CA LEU A 206 -27.63 16.39 -18.86
C LEU A 206 -26.54 16.35 -19.93
N ILE A 207 -26.30 15.18 -20.54
CA ILE A 207 -25.34 15.02 -21.65
C ILE A 207 -25.74 15.86 -22.85
N LEU A 208 -27.01 15.81 -23.25
CA LEU A 208 -27.55 16.62 -24.35
C LEU A 208 -27.40 18.12 -24.05
N SER A 209 -27.68 18.54 -22.82
CA SER A 209 -27.51 19.94 -22.40
C SER A 209 -26.04 20.38 -22.45
N GLY A 210 -25.11 19.51 -22.05
CA GLY A 210 -23.68 19.75 -22.16
C GLY A 210 -23.22 19.91 -23.61
N ILE A 211 -23.66 19.03 -24.50
CA ILE A 211 -23.39 19.11 -25.95
C ILE A 211 -23.98 20.41 -26.53
N GLN A 212 -25.22 20.75 -26.19
CA GLN A 212 -25.86 21.97 -26.64
C GLN A 212 -25.10 23.22 -26.17
N THR A 213 -24.65 23.24 -24.92
CA THR A 213 -23.85 24.33 -24.35
C THR A 213 -22.50 24.44 -25.05
N TRP A 214 -21.84 23.30 -25.33
CA TRP A 214 -20.57 23.26 -26.06
C TRP A 214 -20.70 23.85 -27.46
N TYR A 215 -21.71 23.44 -28.23
CA TYR A 215 -21.98 24.02 -29.55
C TYR A 215 -22.34 25.51 -29.48
N ALA A 216 -23.11 25.94 -28.47
CA ALA A 216 -23.44 27.34 -28.28
C ALA A 216 -22.18 28.19 -28.01
N VAL A 217 -21.27 27.72 -27.16
CA VAL A 217 -19.99 28.38 -26.87
C VAL A 217 -19.12 28.44 -28.13
N LEU A 218 -18.95 27.33 -28.86
CA LEU A 218 -18.22 27.30 -30.14
C LEU A 218 -18.80 28.30 -31.16
N SER A 219 -20.12 28.38 -31.28
CA SER A 219 -20.79 29.31 -32.19
C SER A 219 -20.59 30.78 -31.81
N PHE A 220 -20.35 31.07 -30.53
CA PHE A 220 -20.07 32.41 -30.02
C PHE A 220 -18.62 32.85 -30.29
N TYR A 221 -17.67 31.90 -30.34
CA TYR A 221 -16.26 32.16 -30.66
C TYR A 221 -15.96 32.17 -32.17
N GLN A 222 -16.86 31.65 -33.01
CA GLN A 222 -16.75 31.69 -34.48
C GLN A 222 -17.32 32.96 -35.12
N LYS A 223 -17.64 33.98 -34.32
CA LYS A 223 -18.23 35.25 -34.72
C LYS A 223 -17.28 36.41 -34.40
#